data_AF-A0A8T4ZFV1-F1
#
_entry.id   AF-A0A8T4ZFV1-F1
#
_cell.length_a   1.000
_cell.length_b   1.000
_cell.length_c   1.000
_cell.angle_alpha   90.00
_cell.angle_beta   90.00
_cell.angle_gamma   90.00
#
_symmetry.space_group_name_H-M   'P 1'
#
loop_
_entity.id
_entity.type
_entity.pdbx_description
1 polymer ?
#
loop_
_entity_poly.entity_id
_entity_poly.type
_entity_poly.pdbx_seq_one_letter_code
_entity_poly.pdbx_strand_id
1 'polypeptide(L)'
;MSIGKTKLQRLDLDSGIVVEVEDEVAVDEAICLFVNDDYYTTFIASTTMIKELIIGHLLSEGIVENLCEVETVEIKPSRVSVYLTHELDSSKLLDERLSIISTVCGSSGKPVRLEQFQRLPETSDVAVEPELLWRLMVELNKRSEAYKKTGGTHSAMLCDMKGVFKFFAEDVGRHNTVDKVIGAALLAGVDMQKSILVCSGRISGDIVLKAFRSRIPIVASVSGPLDSGIRIAHHLGVTLVGFIRGRRMNIYTHSERIVSEAR
;
A
#
# COMPACT_ATOMS: atom_id res chain seq x y z
N MET A 1 -5.16 12.43 -5.98
CA MET A 1 -6.43 12.09 -5.32
C MET A 1 -7.48 13.11 -5.69
N SER A 2 -8.68 12.69 -6.09
CA SER A 2 -9.81 13.60 -6.34
C SER A 2 -10.50 13.98 -5.03
N ILE A 3 -10.83 15.26 -4.88
CA ILE A 3 -11.53 15.81 -3.71
C ILE A 3 -12.86 16.37 -4.19
N GLY A 4 -13.94 15.93 -3.57
CA GLY A 4 -15.30 16.42 -3.78
C GLY A 4 -15.67 17.44 -2.72
N LYS A 5 -16.81 18.09 -2.91
CA LYS A 5 -17.41 19.02 -1.95
C LYS A 5 -18.84 18.59 -1.65
N THR A 6 -19.23 18.67 -0.39
CA THR A 6 -20.60 18.37 0.03
C THR A 6 -21.07 19.36 1.08
N LYS A 7 -22.39 19.59 1.12
CA LYS A 7 -23.03 20.39 2.16
C LYS A 7 -23.31 19.53 3.39
N LEU A 8 -23.05 20.07 4.57
CA LEU A 8 -23.31 19.40 5.84
C LEU A 8 -23.81 20.37 6.92
N GLN A 9 -24.31 19.80 8.01
CA GLN A 9 -24.62 20.53 9.23
C GLN A 9 -23.50 20.34 10.26
N ARG A 10 -22.93 21.45 10.72
CA ARG A 10 -21.94 21.47 11.81
C ARG A 10 -22.63 21.85 13.10
N LEU A 11 -22.66 20.91 14.04
CA LEU A 11 -23.16 21.10 15.41
C LEU A 11 -21.98 21.39 16.34
N ASP A 12 -22.02 22.55 16.98
CA ASP A 12 -21.16 22.86 18.11
C ASP A 12 -21.77 22.27 19.39
N LEU A 13 -21.03 21.37 20.07
CA LEU A 13 -21.57 20.61 21.21
C LEU A 13 -21.71 21.45 22.49
N ASP A 14 -20.97 22.55 22.62
CA ASP A 14 -20.99 23.39 23.82
C ASP A 14 -22.15 24.40 23.77
N SER A 15 -22.39 24.97 22.59
CA SER A 15 -23.43 25.98 22.36
C SER A 15 -24.76 25.42 21.82
N GLY A 16 -24.75 24.21 21.25
CA GLY A 16 -25.90 23.60 20.58
C GLY A 16 -26.25 24.25 19.23
N ILE A 17 -25.43 25.17 18.73
CA ILE A 17 -25.66 25.87 17.46
C ILE A 17 -25.40 24.93 16.29
N VAL A 18 -26.33 24.91 15.34
CA VAL A 18 -26.21 24.18 14.07
C VAL A 18 -26.07 25.17 12.92
N VAL A 19 -25.02 25.03 12.11
CA VAL A 19 -24.80 25.83 10.90
C VAL A 19 -24.63 24.94 9.67
N GLU A 20 -25.14 25.38 8.52
CA GLU A 20 -24.87 24.73 7.23
C GLU A 20 -23.53 25.23 6.69
N VAL A 21 -22.65 24.29 6.34
CA VAL A 21 -21.31 24.58 5.77
C VAL A 21 -20.99 23.62 4.64
N GLU A 22 -20.01 23.98 3.82
CA GLU A 22 -19.42 23.09 2.82
C GLU A 22 -18.15 22.44 3.39
N ASP A 23 -17.94 21.16 3.08
CA ASP A 23 -16.74 20.42 3.49
C ASP A 23 -16.12 19.65 2.33
N GLU A 24 -14.81 19.41 2.43
CA GLU A 24 -14.02 18.67 1.44
C GLU A 24 -14.03 17.17 1.79
N VAL A 25 -14.42 16.33 0.83
CA VAL A 25 -14.52 14.88 1.02
C VAL A 25 -13.68 14.10 0.02
N ALA A 26 -13.09 12.99 0.46
CA ALA A 26 -12.39 12.08 -0.44
C ALA A 26 -13.40 11.40 -1.38
N VAL A 27 -13.08 11.35 -2.67
CA VAL A 27 -13.91 10.66 -3.67
C VAL A 27 -13.35 9.28 -3.92
N ASP A 28 -14.21 8.27 -3.78
CA ASP A 28 -13.95 6.90 -4.16
C ASP A 28 -14.91 6.43 -5.27
N GLU A 29 -14.41 5.52 -6.09
CA GLU A 29 -15.19 4.88 -7.15
C GLU A 29 -14.91 3.38 -7.17
N ALA A 30 -15.91 2.62 -7.61
CA ALA A 30 -15.77 1.21 -7.90
C ALA A 30 -15.05 1.01 -9.24
N ILE A 31 -13.95 0.28 -9.23
CA ILE A 31 -13.16 -0.08 -10.41
C ILE A 31 -13.16 -1.60 -10.53
N CYS A 32 -13.87 -2.12 -11.54
CA CYS A 32 -13.89 -3.55 -11.83
C CYS A 32 -12.68 -3.92 -12.68
N LEU A 33 -11.87 -4.86 -12.19
CA LEU A 33 -10.73 -5.42 -12.91
C LEU A 33 -11.13 -6.75 -13.56
N PHE A 34 -10.88 -6.82 -14.86
CA PHE A 34 -10.97 -8.01 -15.68
C PHE A 34 -9.56 -8.41 -16.12
N VAL A 35 -9.27 -9.71 -16.07
CA VAL A 35 -7.98 -10.26 -16.49
C VAL A 35 -8.27 -11.38 -17.48
N ASN A 36 -7.74 -11.27 -18.71
CA ASN A 36 -8.08 -12.16 -19.83
C ASN A 36 -9.60 -12.33 -20.00
N ASP A 37 -10.31 -11.20 -19.98
CA ASP A 37 -11.78 -11.08 -20.07
C ASP A 37 -12.61 -11.66 -18.91
N ASP A 38 -11.99 -12.38 -17.97
CA ASP A 38 -12.66 -12.87 -16.76
C ASP A 38 -12.70 -11.79 -15.67
N TYR A 39 -13.83 -11.70 -14.96
CA TYR A 39 -13.92 -10.84 -13.78
C TYR A 39 -12.96 -11.35 -12.70
N TYR A 40 -12.13 -10.46 -12.19
CA TYR A 40 -11.13 -10.81 -11.18
C TYR A 40 -11.44 -10.20 -9.81
N THR A 41 -11.64 -8.87 -9.73
CA THR A 41 -12.01 -8.19 -8.47
C THR A 41 -12.55 -6.78 -8.73
N THR A 42 -13.17 -6.19 -7.71
CA THR A 42 -13.53 -4.77 -7.68
C THR A 42 -12.70 -4.03 -6.62
N PHE A 43 -12.13 -2.90 -6.98
CA PHE A 43 -11.48 -1.97 -6.05
C PHE A 43 -12.45 -0.84 -5.73
N ILE A 44 -12.51 -0.44 -4.45
CA ILE A 44 -13.00 0.88 -4.07
C ILE A 44 -11.76 1.75 -3.92
N ALA A 45 -11.55 2.67 -4.85
CA ALA A 45 -10.31 3.42 -4.97
C ALA A 45 -10.52 4.83 -5.50
N SER A 46 -9.51 5.68 -5.37
CA SER A 46 -9.47 6.95 -6.09
C SER A 46 -9.25 6.72 -7.58
N THR A 47 -9.78 7.59 -8.42
CA THR A 47 -9.59 7.56 -9.88
C THR A 47 -8.20 8.02 -10.37
N THR A 48 -7.25 8.26 -9.47
CA THR A 48 -5.86 8.58 -9.83
C THR A 48 -4.96 7.35 -9.73
N MET A 49 -3.95 7.27 -10.61
CA MET A 49 -2.98 6.17 -10.67
C MET A 49 -3.62 4.78 -10.85
N ILE A 50 -4.64 4.67 -11.70
CA ILE A 50 -5.37 3.39 -11.91
C ILE A 50 -4.44 2.34 -12.53
N LYS A 51 -3.61 2.72 -13.52
CA LYS A 51 -2.68 1.77 -14.14
C LYS A 51 -1.71 1.19 -13.11
N GLU A 52 -1.15 2.05 -12.26
CA GLU A 52 -0.21 1.69 -11.21
C GLU A 52 -0.89 0.83 -10.13
N LEU A 53 -2.12 1.15 -9.73
CA LEU A 53 -2.90 0.33 -8.81
C LEU A 53 -3.01 -1.11 -9.32
N ILE A 54 -3.40 -1.27 -10.59
CA ILE A 54 -3.66 -2.57 -11.19
C ILE A 54 -2.37 -3.37 -11.39
N ILE A 55 -1.34 -2.74 -11.97
CA ILE A 55 -0.03 -3.38 -12.14
C ILE A 55 0.59 -3.78 -10.80
N GLY A 56 0.52 -2.89 -9.82
CA GLY A 56 1.03 -3.16 -8.48
C GLY A 56 0.29 -4.29 -7.78
N HIS A 57 -1.04 -4.32 -7.89
CA HIS A 57 -1.87 -5.41 -7.35
C HIS A 57 -1.53 -6.76 -7.98
N LEU A 58 -1.37 -6.82 -9.30
CA LEU A 58 -1.02 -8.07 -9.99
C LEU A 58 0.33 -8.61 -9.52
N LEU A 59 1.34 -7.74 -9.36
CA LEU A 59 2.64 -8.14 -8.82
C LEU A 59 2.56 -8.55 -7.35
N SER A 60 1.91 -7.71 -6.53
CA SER A 60 1.89 -7.87 -5.07
C SER A 60 0.99 -9.02 -4.61
N GLU A 61 0.03 -9.44 -5.43
CA GLU A 61 -0.75 -10.67 -5.23
C GLU A 61 -0.08 -11.92 -5.86
N GLY A 62 1.03 -11.76 -6.59
CA GLY A 62 1.71 -12.85 -7.27
C GLY A 62 0.91 -13.44 -8.44
N ILE A 63 0.11 -12.60 -9.10
CA ILE A 63 -0.57 -12.93 -10.36
C ILE A 63 0.44 -12.89 -11.53
N VAL A 64 1.37 -11.94 -11.46
CA VAL A 64 2.53 -11.82 -12.35
C VAL A 64 3.80 -11.74 -11.52
N GLU A 65 4.93 -12.18 -12.08
CA GLU A 65 6.25 -12.01 -11.48
C GLU A 65 6.96 -10.77 -12.01
N ASN A 66 6.67 -10.39 -13.25
CA ASN A 66 7.29 -9.23 -13.91
C ASN A 66 6.37 -8.59 -14.96
N LEU A 67 6.79 -7.45 -15.50
CA LEU A 67 5.98 -6.66 -16.44
C LEU A 67 5.85 -7.31 -17.82
N CYS A 68 6.74 -8.23 -18.21
CA CYS A 68 6.69 -8.88 -19.53
C CYS A 68 5.49 -9.83 -19.66
N GLU A 69 4.92 -10.27 -18.55
CA GLU A 69 3.69 -11.07 -18.53
C GLU A 69 2.43 -10.23 -18.81
N VAL A 70 2.52 -8.90 -18.81
CA VAL A 70 1.40 -7.98 -19.08
C VAL A 70 1.50 -7.46 -20.51
N GLU A 71 0.61 -7.93 -21.39
CA GLU A 71 0.59 -7.52 -22.79
C GLU A 71 -0.08 -6.15 -22.97
N THR A 72 -1.25 -5.96 -22.38
CA THR A 72 -2.07 -4.76 -22.56
C THR A 72 -2.85 -4.42 -21.30
N VAL A 73 -3.02 -3.13 -21.03
CA VAL A 73 -3.91 -2.59 -19.99
C VAL A 73 -4.85 -1.57 -20.64
N GLU A 74 -6.14 -1.88 -20.66
CA GLU A 74 -7.19 -0.98 -21.13
C GLU A 74 -7.92 -0.37 -19.94
N ILE A 75 -7.97 0.97 -19.88
CA ILE A 75 -8.64 1.70 -18.79
C ILE A 75 -9.86 2.41 -19.38
N LYS A 76 -11.05 2.04 -18.90
CA LYS A 76 -12.34 2.68 -19.20
C LYS A 76 -12.98 3.13 -17.88
N PRO A 77 -13.97 4.04 -17.89
CA PRO A 77 -14.68 4.44 -16.69
C PRO A 77 -15.21 3.20 -15.93
N SER A 78 -14.83 3.07 -14.66
CA SER A 78 -15.20 1.95 -13.76
C SER A 78 -14.83 0.54 -14.22
N ARG A 79 -14.10 0.37 -15.34
CA ARG A 79 -13.66 -0.93 -15.86
C ARG A 79 -12.22 -0.87 -16.34
N VAL A 80 -11.38 -1.76 -15.82
CA VAL A 80 -10.03 -2.01 -16.31
C VAL A 80 -9.96 -3.44 -16.84
N SER A 81 -9.44 -3.62 -18.05
CA SER A 81 -9.10 -4.93 -18.60
C SER A 81 -7.58 -5.06 -18.70
N VAL A 82 -7.04 -6.19 -18.24
CA VAL A 82 -5.63 -6.56 -18.40
C VAL A 82 -5.53 -7.85 -19.18
N TYR A 83 -4.66 -7.89 -20.17
CA TYR A 83 -4.35 -9.10 -20.94
C TYR A 83 -2.96 -9.58 -20.56
N LEU A 84 -2.88 -10.83 -20.09
CA LEU A 84 -1.67 -11.49 -19.65
C LEU A 84 -1.23 -12.54 -20.67
N THR A 85 0.07 -12.85 -20.68
CA THR A 85 0.65 -13.90 -21.55
C THR A 85 0.25 -15.33 -21.17
N HIS A 86 -0.39 -15.50 -20.02
CA HIS A 86 -0.79 -16.79 -19.45
C HIS A 86 -2.22 -16.74 -18.91
N GLU A 87 -2.85 -17.90 -18.81
CA GLU A 87 -4.16 -18.02 -18.18
C GLU A 87 -4.09 -17.79 -16.67
N LEU A 88 -5.16 -17.23 -16.12
CA LEU A 88 -5.30 -17.12 -14.67
C LEU A 88 -5.52 -18.50 -14.07
N ASP A 89 -4.73 -18.82 -13.06
CA ASP A 89 -5.03 -19.95 -12.19
C ASP A 89 -6.38 -19.68 -11.49
N SER A 90 -7.38 -20.50 -11.77
CA SER A 90 -8.71 -20.42 -11.15
C SER A 90 -8.66 -20.43 -9.61
N SER A 91 -7.61 -21.01 -9.02
CA SER A 91 -7.37 -20.96 -7.57
C SER A 91 -6.96 -19.58 -7.06
N LYS A 92 -6.68 -18.60 -7.94
CA LYS A 92 -6.38 -17.20 -7.61
C LYS A 92 -7.57 -16.26 -7.82
N LEU A 93 -8.67 -16.74 -8.42
CA LEU A 93 -9.91 -15.97 -8.53
C LEU A 93 -10.53 -15.76 -7.13
N LEU A 94 -10.92 -14.53 -6.83
CA LEU A 94 -11.66 -14.20 -5.61
C LEU A 94 -13.15 -14.52 -5.79
N ASP A 95 -13.80 -14.95 -4.71
CA ASP A 95 -15.26 -15.06 -4.68
C ASP A 95 -15.89 -13.66 -4.63
N GLU A 96 -16.75 -13.34 -5.61
CA GLU A 96 -17.43 -12.05 -5.80
C GLU A 96 -18.13 -11.54 -4.53
N ARG A 97 -18.61 -12.44 -3.66
CA ARG A 97 -19.37 -12.08 -2.45
C ARG A 97 -18.49 -11.67 -1.28
N LEU A 98 -17.22 -12.10 -1.24
CA LEU A 98 -16.30 -11.83 -0.14
C LEU A 98 -15.53 -10.50 -0.32
N SER A 99 -15.37 -10.03 -1.56
CA SER A 99 -14.58 -8.83 -1.88
C SER A 99 -15.23 -7.52 -1.43
N ILE A 100 -16.56 -7.44 -1.46
CA ILE A 100 -17.35 -6.24 -1.08
C ILE A 100 -17.53 -6.11 0.43
N ILE A 101 -17.60 -7.24 1.16
CA ILE A 101 -17.89 -7.28 2.60
C ILE A 101 -16.60 -7.28 3.44
N SER A 102 -15.47 -7.71 2.88
CA SER A 102 -14.21 -7.69 3.62
C SER A 102 -13.68 -6.25 3.78
N THR A 103 -13.13 -5.93 4.95
CA THR A 103 -12.40 -4.67 5.22
C THR A 103 -11.05 -4.58 4.47
N VAL A 104 -10.85 -5.47 3.51
CA VAL A 104 -9.60 -5.77 2.81
C VAL A 104 -9.89 -5.79 1.31
N CYS A 105 -10.45 -4.70 0.78
CA CYS A 105 -10.52 -4.51 -0.67
C CYS A 105 -9.12 -4.73 -1.25
N GLY A 106 -8.96 -5.74 -2.12
CA GLY A 106 -7.69 -6.10 -2.74
C GLY A 106 -6.81 -7.13 -2.00
N SER A 107 -7.29 -7.88 -1.00
CA SER A 107 -6.61 -9.10 -0.53
C SER A 107 -7.34 -10.34 -1.03
N SER A 108 -6.58 -11.33 -1.51
CA SER A 108 -7.08 -12.62 -2.00
C SER A 108 -7.85 -13.45 -0.97
N GLY A 109 -7.85 -13.08 0.33
CA GLY A 109 -8.66 -13.72 1.38
C GLY A 109 -8.33 -15.19 1.67
N LYS A 110 -7.34 -15.75 0.96
CA LYS A 110 -6.93 -17.15 1.04
C LYS A 110 -5.75 -17.31 2.00
N PRO A 111 -5.71 -18.39 2.81
CA PRO A 111 -4.58 -18.66 3.68
C PRO A 111 -3.32 -18.90 2.86
N VAL A 112 -2.29 -18.07 3.11
CA VAL A 112 -1.01 -18.14 2.43
C VAL A 112 -0.11 -19.17 3.12
N ARG A 113 0.41 -20.14 2.36
CA ARG A 113 1.38 -21.14 2.83
C ARG A 113 2.77 -20.55 2.84
N LEU A 114 3.21 -20.10 4.00
CA LEU A 114 4.47 -19.36 4.16
C LEU A 114 5.71 -20.23 3.87
N GLU A 115 5.59 -21.56 3.94
CA GLU A 115 6.66 -22.52 3.72
C GLU A 115 7.13 -22.58 2.26
N GLN A 116 6.31 -22.07 1.33
CA GLN A 116 6.63 -22.04 -0.10
C GLN A 116 7.53 -20.86 -0.48
N PHE A 117 7.72 -19.88 0.42
CA PHE A 117 8.50 -18.69 0.13
C PHE A 117 9.92 -18.81 0.68
N GLN A 118 10.89 -18.42 -0.16
CA GLN A 118 12.24 -18.18 0.31
C GLN A 118 12.31 -16.84 1.04
N ARG A 119 12.74 -16.88 2.31
CA ARG A 119 12.93 -15.71 3.17
C ARG A 119 13.91 -14.70 2.55
N LEU A 120 13.67 -13.40 2.76
CA LEU A 120 14.68 -12.37 2.45
C LEU A 120 15.92 -12.52 3.35
N PRO A 121 17.14 -12.36 2.82
CA PRO A 121 18.36 -12.49 3.63
C PRO A 121 18.38 -11.50 4.80
N GLU A 122 18.63 -11.99 6.02
CA GLU A 122 18.76 -11.17 7.24
C GLU A 122 19.79 -10.05 7.06
N THR A 123 20.95 -10.41 6.50
CA THR A 123 22.08 -9.52 6.25
C THR A 123 22.17 -9.11 4.78
N SER A 124 21.06 -8.69 4.19
CA SER A 124 21.13 -7.93 2.94
C SER A 124 21.99 -6.67 3.15
N ASP A 125 22.74 -6.21 2.15
CA ASP A 125 23.57 -4.98 2.17
C ASP A 125 22.76 -3.66 2.35
N VAL A 126 21.56 -3.75 2.93
CA VAL A 126 20.65 -2.63 3.15
C VAL A 126 20.54 -2.35 4.64
N ALA A 127 21.02 -1.18 5.04
CA ALA A 127 20.93 -0.67 6.38
C ALA A 127 20.54 0.81 6.34
N VAL A 128 19.72 1.24 7.28
CA VAL A 128 19.21 2.62 7.34
C VAL A 128 19.29 3.17 8.76
N GLU A 129 19.52 4.47 8.84
CA GLU A 129 19.50 5.17 10.12
C GLU A 129 18.08 5.33 10.67
N PRO A 130 17.86 5.20 12.00
CA PRO A 130 16.58 5.53 12.62
C PRO A 130 16.11 6.95 12.28
N GLU A 131 17.01 7.94 12.26
CA GLU A 131 16.65 9.33 11.94
C GLU A 131 16.13 9.47 10.51
N LEU A 132 16.63 8.65 9.57
CA LEU A 132 16.11 8.63 8.21
C LEU A 132 14.63 8.21 8.19
N LEU A 133 14.27 7.10 8.85
CA LEU A 133 12.87 6.64 8.90
C LEU A 133 11.95 7.70 9.49
N TRP A 134 12.40 8.42 10.53
CA TRP A 134 11.66 9.53 11.09
C TRP A 134 11.43 10.66 10.08
N ARG A 135 12.49 11.10 9.37
CA ARG A 135 12.38 12.13 8.32
C ARG A 135 11.42 11.72 7.21
N LEU A 136 11.40 10.43 6.85
CA LEU A 136 10.47 9.91 5.84
C LEU A 136 9.01 10.00 6.27
N MET A 137 8.69 9.82 7.57
CA MET A 137 7.32 10.05 8.06
C MET A 137 6.91 11.52 7.99
N VAL A 138 7.84 12.43 8.28
CA VAL A 138 7.61 13.87 8.12
C VAL A 138 7.32 14.20 6.66
N GLU A 139 8.09 13.63 5.74
CA GLU A 139 7.89 13.83 4.30
C GLU A 139 6.58 13.20 3.79
N LEU A 140 6.23 12.01 4.25
CA LEU A 140 4.94 11.38 3.95
C LEU A 140 3.79 12.32 4.34
N ASN A 141 3.77 12.78 5.60
CA ASN A 141 2.73 13.69 6.08
C ASN A 141 2.73 15.02 5.32
N LYS A 142 3.88 15.54 4.88
CA LYS A 142 3.92 16.75 4.04
C LYS A 142 3.16 16.54 2.72
N ARG A 143 3.33 15.38 2.07
CA ARG A 143 2.73 15.03 0.77
C ARG A 143 1.26 14.62 0.84
N SER A 144 0.76 14.19 2.00
CA SER A 144 -0.63 13.79 2.24
C SER A 144 -1.61 14.97 2.25
N GLU A 145 -1.76 15.66 1.13
CA GLU A 145 -2.64 16.82 0.98
C GLU A 145 -4.11 16.45 1.06
N ALA A 146 -4.52 15.36 0.41
CA ALA A 146 -5.92 14.94 0.44
C ALA A 146 -6.34 14.47 1.83
N TYR A 147 -5.45 13.78 2.54
CA TYR A 147 -5.68 13.42 3.94
C TYR A 147 -5.88 14.66 4.83
N LYS A 148 -5.05 15.70 4.68
CA LYS A 148 -5.17 16.93 5.49
C LYS A 148 -6.48 17.66 5.27
N LYS A 149 -7.01 17.61 4.04
CA LYS A 149 -8.26 18.27 3.66
C LYS A 149 -9.48 17.48 4.10
N THR A 150 -9.44 16.16 3.94
CA THR A 150 -10.65 15.31 4.00
C THR A 150 -10.68 14.35 5.19
N GLY A 151 -9.52 14.05 5.78
CA GLY A 151 -9.35 12.98 6.78
C GLY A 151 -9.63 11.56 6.27
N GLY A 152 -10.07 11.39 5.02
CA GLY A 152 -10.65 10.17 4.48
C GLY A 152 -9.71 9.32 3.62
N THR A 153 -8.41 9.60 3.63
CA THR A 153 -7.43 8.88 2.79
C THR A 153 -6.28 8.28 3.59
N HIS A 154 -5.63 7.32 2.96
CA HIS A 154 -4.33 6.79 3.35
C HIS A 154 -3.25 7.29 2.38
N SER A 155 -2.00 7.08 2.77
CA SER A 155 -0.84 7.42 1.94
C SER A 155 0.23 6.35 2.04
N ALA A 156 0.91 6.11 0.93
CA ALA A 156 2.15 5.34 0.88
C ALA A 156 3.19 6.07 0.04
N MET A 157 4.46 5.83 0.36
CA MET A 157 5.61 6.39 -0.33
C MET A 157 6.69 5.33 -0.45
N LEU A 158 7.36 5.31 -1.60
CA LEU A 158 8.55 4.51 -1.83
C LEU A 158 9.77 5.43 -1.91
N CYS A 159 10.81 5.09 -1.15
CA CYS A 159 12.08 5.79 -1.11
C CYS A 159 13.22 4.78 -1.30
N ASP A 160 14.39 5.22 -1.76
CA ASP A 160 15.58 4.37 -1.67
C ASP A 160 16.20 4.38 -0.26
N MET A 161 17.23 3.55 -0.06
CA MET A 161 17.95 3.42 1.21
C MET A 161 18.64 4.71 1.68
N LYS A 162 18.81 5.72 0.82
CA LYS A 162 19.34 7.05 1.19
C LYS A 162 18.24 8.03 1.56
N GLY A 163 16.98 7.63 1.45
CA GLY A 163 15.82 8.49 1.68
C GLY A 163 15.40 9.30 0.47
N VAL A 164 15.94 9.03 -0.72
CA VAL A 164 15.53 9.75 -1.93
C VAL A 164 14.13 9.26 -2.32
N PHE A 165 13.21 10.20 -2.38
CA PHE A 165 11.85 10.01 -2.86
C PHE A 165 11.82 9.37 -4.26
N LYS A 166 10.98 8.34 -4.45
CA LYS A 166 10.69 7.72 -5.75
C LYS A 166 9.24 7.94 -6.16
N PHE A 167 8.29 7.44 -5.36
CA PHE A 167 6.86 7.49 -5.66
C PHE A 167 6.02 7.74 -4.41
N PHE A 168 4.86 8.36 -4.60
CA PHE A 168 3.88 8.61 -3.56
C PHE A 168 2.49 8.38 -4.13
N ALA A 169 1.59 7.83 -3.31
CA ALA A 169 0.20 7.65 -3.65
C ALA A 169 -0.70 7.96 -2.44
N GLU A 170 -1.83 8.61 -2.71
CA GLU A 170 -2.98 8.68 -1.81
C GLU A 170 -4.15 7.90 -2.40
N ASP A 171 -4.93 7.29 -1.52
CA ASP A 171 -6.14 6.55 -1.87
C ASP A 171 -7.02 6.38 -0.63
N VAL A 172 -8.31 6.12 -0.80
CA VAL A 172 -9.19 5.75 0.32
C VAL A 172 -8.82 4.41 0.94
N GLY A 173 -8.24 3.49 0.16
CA GLY A 173 -7.79 2.18 0.60
C GLY A 173 -6.30 2.14 0.91
N ARG A 174 -5.92 1.72 2.12
CA ARG A 174 -4.49 1.56 2.48
C ARG A 174 -3.75 0.57 1.58
N HIS A 175 -4.38 -0.54 1.17
CA HIS A 175 -3.77 -1.51 0.26
C HIS A 175 -3.55 -0.88 -1.12
N ASN A 176 -4.55 -0.15 -1.63
CA ASN A 176 -4.46 0.58 -2.88
C ASN A 176 -3.27 1.55 -2.91
N THR A 177 -2.98 2.25 -1.81
CA THR A 177 -1.80 3.13 -1.76
C THR A 177 -0.50 2.37 -1.95
N VAL A 178 -0.38 1.18 -1.34
CA VAL A 178 0.81 0.32 -1.46
C VAL A 178 0.92 -0.25 -2.87
N ASP A 179 -0.19 -0.77 -3.41
CA ASP A 179 -0.23 -1.27 -4.78
C ASP A 179 0.14 -0.19 -5.79
N LYS A 180 -0.38 1.05 -5.65
CA LYS A 180 0.01 2.16 -6.52
C LYS A 180 1.49 2.48 -6.49
N VAL A 181 2.14 2.55 -5.32
CA VAL A 181 3.58 2.86 -5.28
C VAL A 181 4.43 1.70 -5.80
N ILE A 182 4.00 0.46 -5.58
CA ILE A 182 4.64 -0.75 -6.15
C ILE A 182 4.51 -0.75 -7.67
N GLY A 183 3.31 -0.51 -8.20
CA GLY A 183 3.07 -0.48 -9.64
C GLY A 183 3.81 0.64 -10.33
N ALA A 184 3.85 1.84 -9.73
CA ALA A 184 4.65 2.95 -10.22
C ALA A 184 6.15 2.60 -10.28
N ALA A 185 6.66 1.93 -9.23
CA ALA A 185 8.04 1.48 -9.17
C ALA A 185 8.37 0.40 -10.21
N LEU A 186 7.48 -0.57 -10.40
CA LEU A 186 7.63 -1.62 -11.41
C LEU A 186 7.65 -1.02 -12.82
N LEU A 187 6.71 -0.13 -13.13
CA LEU A 187 6.62 0.55 -14.43
C LEU A 187 7.85 1.43 -14.73
N ALA A 188 8.49 1.98 -13.70
CA ALA A 188 9.69 2.79 -13.82
C ALA A 188 11.00 2.00 -13.72
N GLY A 189 10.95 0.67 -13.54
CA GLY A 189 12.13 -0.17 -13.41
C GLY A 189 12.97 0.10 -12.15
N VAL A 190 12.34 0.52 -11.06
CA VAL A 190 13.04 0.76 -9.78
C VAL A 190 13.43 -0.56 -9.11
N ASP A 191 14.69 -0.65 -8.65
CA ASP A 191 15.15 -1.75 -7.82
C ASP A 191 14.55 -1.66 -6.40
N MET A 192 13.41 -2.33 -6.21
CA MET A 192 12.67 -2.35 -4.95
C MET A 192 13.41 -3.08 -3.82
N GLN A 193 14.43 -3.90 -4.12
CA GLN A 193 15.29 -4.52 -3.11
C GLN A 193 16.11 -3.50 -2.33
N LYS A 194 16.29 -2.30 -2.89
CA LYS A 194 16.98 -1.16 -2.27
C LYS A 194 16.00 -0.03 -1.94
N SER A 195 14.76 -0.39 -1.65
CA SER A 195 13.70 0.56 -1.30
C SER A 195 13.14 0.36 0.11
N ILE A 196 12.57 1.44 0.65
CA ILE A 196 11.84 1.51 1.91
C ILE A 196 10.40 1.85 1.55
N LEU A 197 9.45 1.02 2.00
CA LEU A 197 8.03 1.33 1.91
C LEU A 197 7.59 2.06 3.17
N VAL A 198 7.01 3.24 3.00
CA VAL A 198 6.55 4.12 4.07
C VAL A 198 5.04 4.31 3.96
N CYS A 199 4.29 4.01 5.01
CA CYS A 199 2.82 4.01 5.00
C CYS A 199 2.23 4.85 6.15
N SER A 200 1.01 5.36 5.97
CA SER A 200 0.26 6.01 7.06
C SER A 200 -0.59 5.01 7.87
N GLY A 201 -1.05 3.94 7.22
CA GLY A 201 -1.97 2.96 7.78
C GLY A 201 -1.32 1.85 8.62
N ARG A 202 -2.17 1.06 9.30
CA ARG A 202 -1.76 -0.15 10.04
C ARG A 202 -1.13 -1.17 9.09
N ILE A 203 -0.12 -1.89 9.57
CA ILE A 203 0.59 -2.90 8.77
C ILE A 203 0.02 -4.29 9.06
N SER A 204 -0.88 -4.77 8.20
CA SER A 204 -1.42 -6.13 8.24
C SER A 204 -0.46 -7.13 7.58
N GLY A 205 -0.74 -8.43 7.75
CA GLY A 205 -0.06 -9.50 7.02
C GLY A 205 -0.06 -9.29 5.50
N ASP A 206 -1.18 -8.85 4.91
CA ASP A 206 -1.27 -8.58 3.47
C ASP A 206 -0.30 -7.48 3.03
N ILE A 207 -0.19 -6.39 3.78
CA ILE A 207 0.76 -5.29 3.46
C ILE A 207 2.20 -5.81 3.46
N VAL A 208 2.54 -6.67 4.42
CA VAL A 208 3.88 -7.30 4.47
C VAL A 208 4.09 -8.24 3.29
N LEU A 209 3.09 -9.04 2.91
CA LEU A 209 3.17 -9.93 1.74
C LEU A 209 3.35 -9.14 0.45
N LYS A 210 2.63 -8.04 0.28
CA LYS A 210 2.77 -7.14 -0.88
C LYS A 210 4.20 -6.60 -0.97
N ALA A 211 4.73 -6.08 0.14
CA ALA A 211 6.11 -5.62 0.21
C ALA A 211 7.12 -6.74 -0.10
N PHE A 212 6.94 -7.93 0.50
CA PHE A 212 7.81 -9.08 0.30
C PHE A 212 7.84 -9.58 -1.16
N ARG A 213 6.67 -9.72 -1.80
CA ARG A 213 6.58 -10.15 -3.21
C ARG A 213 7.21 -9.13 -4.16
N SER A 214 7.12 -7.85 -3.82
CA SER A 214 7.86 -6.77 -4.49
C SER A 214 9.33 -6.65 -4.05
N ARG A 215 9.81 -7.58 -3.21
CA ARG A 215 11.17 -7.65 -2.66
C ARG A 215 11.61 -6.44 -1.85
N ILE A 216 10.68 -5.68 -1.30
CA ILE A 216 10.97 -4.53 -0.44
C ILE A 216 11.36 -5.03 0.96
N PRO A 217 12.59 -4.76 1.44
CA PRO A 217 13.08 -5.34 2.70
C PRO A 217 12.63 -4.58 3.96
N ILE A 218 12.20 -3.31 3.85
CA ILE A 218 11.84 -2.47 4.99
C ILE A 218 10.45 -1.86 4.79
N VAL A 219 9.56 -2.08 5.76
CA VAL A 219 8.23 -1.45 5.84
C VAL A 219 8.13 -0.62 7.13
N ALA A 220 7.84 0.66 6.97
CA ALA A 220 7.79 1.63 8.04
C ALA A 220 6.42 2.35 8.06
N SER A 221 5.85 2.56 9.26
CA SER A 221 4.56 3.25 9.38
C SER A 221 4.45 4.18 10.59
N VAL A 222 3.62 5.23 10.42
CA VAL A 222 3.14 6.09 11.51
C VAL A 222 2.25 5.31 12.49
N SER A 223 1.56 4.27 12.00
CA SER A 223 0.66 3.41 12.76
C SER A 223 1.35 2.13 13.25
N GLY A 224 0.66 1.36 14.11
CA GLY A 224 1.14 0.06 14.57
C GLY A 224 0.91 -1.07 13.56
N PRO A 225 1.74 -2.12 13.60
CA PRO A 225 1.45 -3.37 12.89
C PRO A 225 0.36 -4.18 13.58
N LEU A 226 -0.26 -5.09 12.85
CA LEU A 226 -1.09 -6.16 13.40
C LEU A 226 -0.23 -7.38 13.69
N ASP A 227 -0.69 -8.26 14.59
CA ASP A 227 -0.01 -9.52 14.92
C ASP A 227 0.28 -10.37 13.67
N SER A 228 -0.65 -10.42 12.71
CA SER A 228 -0.42 -11.08 11.42
C SER A 228 0.75 -10.46 10.62
N GLY A 229 0.88 -9.13 10.65
CA GLY A 229 2.00 -8.43 10.02
C GLY A 229 3.33 -8.79 10.68
N ILE A 230 3.38 -8.81 12.01
CA ILE A 230 4.59 -9.16 12.77
C ILE A 230 5.02 -10.61 12.45
N ARG A 231 4.10 -11.58 12.54
CA ARG A 231 4.41 -12.99 12.28
C ARG A 231 4.94 -13.22 10.86
N ILE A 232 4.25 -12.66 9.85
CA ILE A 232 4.65 -12.80 8.45
C ILE A 232 5.99 -12.10 8.20
N ALA A 233 6.19 -10.90 8.75
CA ALA A 233 7.44 -10.16 8.61
C ALA A 233 8.62 -10.94 9.22
N HIS A 234 8.43 -11.53 10.39
CA HIS A 234 9.42 -12.38 11.04
C HIS A 234 9.80 -13.57 10.15
N HIS A 235 8.81 -14.31 9.65
CA HIS A 235 9.02 -15.47 8.79
C HIS A 235 9.69 -15.12 7.46
N LEU A 236 9.31 -14.00 6.83
CA LEU A 236 9.75 -13.63 5.49
C LEU A 236 10.97 -12.70 5.45
N GLY A 237 11.52 -12.30 6.59
CA GLY A 237 12.75 -11.49 6.63
C GLY A 237 12.51 -10.00 6.35
N VAL A 238 11.29 -9.48 6.50
CA VAL A 238 10.95 -8.06 6.25
C VAL A 238 11.09 -7.24 7.53
N THR A 239 11.94 -6.22 7.56
CA THR A 239 12.08 -5.32 8.71
C THR A 239 10.81 -4.49 8.86
N LEU A 240 10.18 -4.58 10.04
CA LEU A 240 8.90 -3.95 10.32
C LEU A 240 9.06 -2.90 11.42
N VAL A 241 8.80 -1.64 11.08
CA VAL A 241 8.89 -0.52 12.02
C VAL A 241 7.55 0.20 12.08
N GLY A 242 7.00 0.37 13.28
CA GLY A 242 5.71 1.01 13.51
C GLY A 242 5.77 2.12 14.55
N PHE A 243 4.66 2.84 14.68
CA PHE A 243 4.52 3.96 15.61
C PHE A 243 5.63 5.01 15.48
N ILE A 244 6.08 5.28 14.25
CA ILE A 244 7.09 6.30 13.98
C ILE A 244 6.41 7.67 14.04
N ARG A 245 6.45 8.30 15.21
CA ARG A 245 5.83 9.60 15.50
C ARG A 245 6.44 10.23 16.74
N GLY A 246 6.45 11.56 16.81
CA GLY A 246 7.33 12.24 17.78
C GLY A 246 8.78 11.80 17.56
N ARG A 247 9.65 11.78 18.57
CA ARG A 247 11.03 11.29 18.42
C ARG A 247 11.21 9.83 18.87
N ARG A 248 10.28 8.94 18.48
CA ARG A 248 10.30 7.51 18.82
C ARG A 248 9.76 6.63 17.69
N MET A 249 10.13 5.36 17.74
CA MET A 249 9.62 4.28 16.87
C MET A 249 9.75 2.94 17.58
N ASN A 250 8.99 1.94 17.12
CA ASN A 250 9.09 0.56 17.58
C ASN A 250 9.55 -0.33 16.42
N ILE A 251 10.65 -1.06 16.60
CA ILE A 251 11.13 -2.06 15.65
C ILE A 251 10.60 -3.41 16.10
N TYR A 252 9.87 -4.10 15.23
CA TYR A 252 9.17 -5.35 15.55
C TYR A 252 9.91 -6.59 15.05
N THR A 253 10.61 -6.48 13.92
CA THR A 253 11.29 -7.60 13.26
C THR A 253 12.55 -7.12 12.56
N HIS A 254 13.55 -8.01 12.47
CA HIS A 254 14.79 -7.84 11.69
C HIS A 254 15.47 -6.48 11.90
N SER A 255 15.76 -6.17 13.17
CA SER A 255 16.34 -4.90 13.61
C SER A 255 17.76 -4.65 13.11
N GLU A 256 18.45 -5.68 12.62
CA GLU A 256 19.79 -5.61 12.04
C GLU A 256 19.91 -4.62 10.87
N ARG A 257 18.81 -4.32 10.17
CA ARG A 257 18.78 -3.29 9.10
C ARG A 257 18.63 -1.86 9.63
N ILE A 258 18.38 -1.68 10.93
CA ILE A 258 18.21 -0.37 11.55
C ILE A 258 19.45 -0.08 12.39
N VAL A 259 20.42 0.63 11.80
CA VAL A 259 21.74 0.88 12.40
C VAL A 259 21.89 2.35 12.74
N SER A 260 22.25 2.65 13.99
CA SER A 260 22.79 3.96 14.33
C SER A 260 24.30 3.94 14.12
N GLU A 261 24.88 5.01 13.60
CA GLU A 261 26.31 5.24 13.84
C GLU A 261 26.55 5.17 15.35
N ALA A 262 27.51 4.35 15.77
CA ALA A 262 27.86 4.22 17.18
C ALA A 262 28.23 5.61 17.70
N ARG A 263 27.50 6.07 18.73
CA ARG A 263 27.88 7.27 19.49
C ARG A 263 29.04 6.96 20.41
#